data_AF-A0A813DQK4-F1
#
_entry.id   AF-A0A813DQK4-F1
#
_cell.length_a   1.000
_cell.length_b   1.000
_cell.length_c   1.000
_cell.angle_alpha   90.00
_cell.angle_beta   90.00
_cell.angle_gamma   90.00
#
_symmetry.space_group_name_H-M   'P 1'
#
loop_
_entity.id
_entity.type
_entity.pdbx_description
1 polymer ?
#
loop_
_entity_poly.entity_id
_entity_poly.type
_entity_poly.pdbx_seq_one_letter_code
_entity_poly.pdbx_strand_id
1 'polypeptide(L)'
;MTELFKYAIPGEPGSLFQDTDFSPDAVLLNLGTNDMGRNDGSLSWADAFIQTYANFLVNLTRIHGSQSLPIFCGVGPMNHSYMPLVQSAIELARSAGVQGAQVVNYSTVQDGCGGHPGRIGHWQMSEIAKPIIAATLGW
;
A
#
# COMPACT_ATOMS: atom_id res chain seq x y z
N MET A 1 -5.22 0.01 9.65
CA MET A 1 -4.10 0.92 9.28
C MET A 1 -4.57 2.34 8.96
N THR A 2 -5.64 2.50 8.19
CA THR A 2 -6.22 3.81 7.81
C THR A 2 -6.55 4.75 8.98
N GLU A 3 -6.77 4.22 10.18
CA GLU A 3 -7.02 5.05 11.37
C GLU A 3 -5.77 5.35 12.19
N LEU A 4 -4.75 4.49 12.10
CA LEU A 4 -3.57 4.52 12.97
C LEU A 4 -2.42 5.33 12.40
N PHE A 5 -2.35 5.51 11.07
CA PHE A 5 -1.22 6.16 10.41
C PHE A 5 -1.05 7.66 10.74
N LYS A 6 -2.07 8.28 11.33
CA LYS A 6 -2.07 9.70 11.73
C LYS A 6 -1.42 9.98 13.09
N TYR A 7 -0.99 8.93 13.81
CA TYR A 7 -0.42 9.07 15.15
C TYR A 7 1.09 8.81 15.13
N ALA A 8 1.85 9.64 15.85
CA ALA A 8 3.26 9.45 16.15
C ALA A 8 3.47 8.24 17.07
N ILE A 9 2.57 8.03 18.05
CA ILE A 9 2.55 6.83 18.91
C ILE A 9 1.17 6.17 18.80
N PRO A 10 1.04 5.07 18.04
CA PRO A 10 -0.23 4.36 17.93
C PRO A 10 -0.76 3.93 19.32
N GLY A 11 -2.00 4.32 19.63
CA GLY A 11 -2.63 4.02 20.93
C GLY A 11 -2.58 5.18 21.94
N GLU A 12 -1.85 6.25 21.65
CA GLU A 12 -1.87 7.49 22.44
C GLU A 12 -2.64 8.59 21.68
N PRO A 13 -3.91 8.87 22.02
CA PRO A 13 -4.77 9.76 21.21
C PRO A 13 -4.25 11.19 21.02
N GLY A 14 -3.39 11.68 21.92
CA GLY A 14 -2.79 13.00 21.84
C GLY A 14 -1.54 13.09 20.94
N SER A 15 -1.01 11.97 20.47
CA SER A 15 0.24 11.92 19.72
C SER A 15 -0.02 12.00 18.20
N LEU A 16 -0.52 13.11 17.69
CA LEU A 16 -0.69 13.26 16.24
C LEU A 16 0.67 13.42 15.55
N PHE A 17 0.91 12.64 14.50
CA PHE A 17 2.04 12.87 13.60
C PHE A 17 1.72 14.07 12.71
N GLN A 18 2.63 15.04 12.62
CA GLN A 18 2.43 16.20 11.76
C GLN A 18 3.14 15.96 10.42
N ASP A 19 2.47 16.24 9.31
CA ASP A 19 3.04 16.02 7.97
C ASP A 19 4.22 16.97 7.66
N THR A 20 4.38 18.03 8.46
CA THR A 20 5.55 18.91 8.45
C THR A 20 6.82 18.23 9.01
N ASP A 21 6.68 17.16 9.77
CA ASP A 21 7.81 16.45 10.39
C ASP A 21 8.55 15.58 9.37
N PHE A 22 7.85 15.14 8.31
CA PHE A 22 8.40 14.29 7.25
C PHE A 22 7.57 14.36 5.97
N SER A 23 8.21 14.74 4.87
CA SER A 23 7.63 14.70 3.53
C SER A 23 8.37 13.67 2.68
N PRO A 24 7.75 12.53 2.30
CA PRO A 24 8.41 11.53 1.49
C PRO A 24 8.39 11.88 0.01
N ASP A 25 9.45 11.48 -0.71
CA ASP A 25 9.46 11.49 -2.19
C ASP A 25 8.49 10.46 -2.79
N ALA A 26 8.19 9.38 -2.04
CA ALA A 26 7.25 8.34 -2.41
C ALA A 26 6.73 7.53 -1.22
N VAL A 27 5.61 6.83 -1.41
CA VAL A 27 5.04 5.91 -0.43
C VAL A 27 5.01 4.48 -0.99
N LEU A 28 5.51 3.50 -0.24
CA LEU A 28 5.31 2.08 -0.51
C LEU A 28 4.21 1.53 0.41
N LEU A 29 3.02 1.27 -0.14
CA LEU A 29 1.86 0.76 0.58
C LEU A 29 1.69 -0.74 0.32
N ASN A 30 2.17 -1.59 1.22
CA ASN A 30 2.02 -3.05 1.13
C ASN A 30 0.98 -3.57 2.14
N LEU A 31 -0.30 -3.42 1.81
CA LEU A 31 -1.46 -3.87 2.60
C LEU A 31 -2.42 -4.70 1.74
N GLY A 32 -3.25 -5.52 2.39
CA GLY A 32 -4.28 -6.34 1.73
C GLY A 32 -4.24 -7.83 2.09
N THR A 33 -3.08 -8.34 2.52
CA THR A 33 -2.93 -9.77 2.87
C THR A 33 -3.86 -10.17 4.01
N ASN A 34 -3.98 -9.36 5.07
CA ASN A 34 -4.84 -9.69 6.22
C ASN A 34 -6.32 -9.51 5.92
N ASP A 35 -6.68 -8.58 5.02
CA ASP A 35 -8.07 -8.38 4.57
C ASP A 35 -8.63 -9.65 3.94
N MET A 36 -7.78 -10.40 3.21
CA MET A 36 -8.18 -11.70 2.64
C MET A 36 -8.58 -12.74 3.68
N GLY A 37 -8.11 -12.65 4.93
CA GLY A 37 -8.58 -13.48 6.04
C GLY A 37 -9.99 -13.13 6.54
N ARG A 38 -10.60 -12.08 5.98
CA ARG A 38 -11.96 -11.59 6.25
C ARG A 38 -12.85 -11.58 5.01
N ASN A 39 -12.34 -12.03 3.86
CA ASN A 39 -13.12 -12.12 2.63
C ASN A 39 -14.21 -13.20 2.77
N ASP A 40 -15.47 -12.80 2.67
CA ASP A 40 -16.65 -13.67 2.73
C ASP A 40 -17.15 -14.13 1.35
N GLY A 41 -16.44 -13.74 0.28
CA GLY A 41 -16.78 -14.04 -1.10
C GLY A 41 -17.87 -13.13 -1.69
N SER A 42 -18.40 -12.18 -0.92
CA SER A 42 -19.46 -11.28 -1.38
C SER A 42 -18.90 -10.14 -2.23
N LEU A 43 -19.72 -9.66 -3.17
CA LEU A 43 -19.43 -8.43 -3.93
C LEU A 43 -19.33 -7.22 -2.99
N SER A 44 -20.18 -7.16 -1.96
CA SER A 44 -20.14 -6.08 -0.96
C SER A 44 -18.82 -5.99 -0.22
N TRP A 45 -18.18 -7.12 0.09
CA TRP A 45 -16.86 -7.11 0.72
C TRP A 45 -15.80 -6.59 -0.26
N ALA A 46 -15.83 -7.05 -1.50
CA ALA A 46 -14.89 -6.61 -2.53
C ALA A 46 -15.01 -5.09 -2.78
N ASP A 47 -16.24 -4.58 -2.91
CA ASP A 47 -16.50 -3.15 -3.07
C ASP A 47 -16.00 -2.34 -1.87
N ALA A 48 -16.22 -2.84 -0.65
CA ALA A 48 -15.73 -2.19 0.57
C ALA A 48 -14.19 -2.14 0.64
N PHE A 49 -13.51 -3.21 0.21
CA PHE A 49 -12.05 -3.24 0.09
C PHE A 49 -11.58 -2.18 -0.92
N ILE A 50 -12.14 -2.19 -2.13
CA ILE A 50 -11.78 -1.29 -3.23
C ILE A 50 -11.96 0.17 -2.79
N GLN A 51 -13.12 0.51 -2.23
CA GLN A 51 -13.43 1.85 -1.77
C GLN A 51 -12.49 2.32 -0.65
N THR A 52 -12.21 1.45 0.32
CA THR A 52 -11.34 1.78 1.46
C THR A 52 -9.90 2.01 1.00
N TYR A 53 -9.38 1.15 0.12
CA TYR A 53 -8.03 1.27 -0.41
C TYR A 53 -7.91 2.55 -1.28
N ALA A 54 -8.88 2.82 -2.16
CA ALA A 54 -8.91 4.02 -2.98
C ALA A 54 -8.95 5.31 -2.13
N ASN A 55 -9.79 5.33 -1.08
CA ASN A 55 -9.86 6.44 -0.14
C ASN A 55 -8.51 6.65 0.58
N PHE A 56 -7.78 5.58 0.89
CA PHE A 56 -6.47 5.71 1.49
C PHE A 56 -5.45 6.36 0.54
N LEU A 57 -5.45 5.98 -0.74
CA LEU A 57 -4.60 6.63 -1.77
C LEU A 57 -4.92 8.11 -1.93
N VAL A 58 -6.21 8.47 -1.94
CA VAL A 58 -6.65 9.87 -1.96
C VAL A 58 -6.18 10.62 -0.72
N ASN A 59 -6.27 10.01 0.46
CA ASN A 59 -5.81 10.64 1.69
C ASN A 59 -4.30 10.87 1.70
N LEU A 60 -3.49 9.92 1.21
CA LEU A 60 -2.03 10.07 1.10
C LEU A 60 -1.65 11.27 0.22
N THR A 61 -2.29 11.42 -0.94
CA THR A 61 -2.03 12.56 -1.84
C THR A 61 -2.47 13.91 -1.24
N ARG A 62 -3.57 13.94 -0.47
CA ARG A 62 -4.04 15.14 0.22
C ARG A 62 -3.11 15.57 1.35
N ILE A 63 -2.72 14.62 2.19
CA ILE A 63 -1.86 14.82 3.36
C ILE A 63 -0.49 15.37 2.93
N HIS A 64 0.09 14.82 1.87
CA HIS A 64 1.36 15.30 1.32
C HIS A 64 1.21 16.40 0.27
N GLY A 65 0.00 16.92 0.04
CA GLY A 65 -0.24 18.05 -0.85
C GLY A 65 0.11 17.81 -2.33
N SER A 66 0.18 16.56 -2.79
CA SER A 66 0.62 16.20 -4.14
C SER A 66 -0.23 15.09 -4.74
N GLN A 67 -1.00 15.42 -5.79
CA GLN A 67 -1.77 14.46 -6.58
C GLN A 67 -0.87 13.50 -7.38
N SER A 68 0.36 13.93 -7.68
CA SER A 68 1.38 13.14 -8.38
C SER A 68 2.35 12.44 -7.44
N LEU A 69 2.09 12.42 -6.13
CA LEU A 69 2.88 11.62 -5.17
C LEU A 69 3.00 10.18 -5.69
N PRO A 70 4.22 9.68 -5.92
CA PRO A 70 4.43 8.29 -6.28
C PRO A 70 3.99 7.36 -5.16
N ILE A 71 3.04 6.47 -5.44
CA ILE A 71 2.53 5.48 -4.49
C ILE A 71 2.69 4.08 -5.10
N PHE A 72 3.53 3.27 -4.49
CA PHE A 72 3.78 1.89 -4.88
C PHE A 72 2.88 0.96 -4.05
N CYS A 73 1.84 0.41 -4.65
CA CYS A 73 0.90 -0.51 -4.02
C CYS A 73 1.44 -1.94 -4.10
N GLY A 74 2.07 -2.40 -3.02
CA GLY A 74 2.64 -3.75 -2.92
C GLY A 74 1.58 -4.84 -2.81
N VAL A 75 1.76 -5.94 -3.56
CA VAL A 75 0.92 -7.14 -3.48
C VAL A 75 1.80 -8.38 -3.35
N GLY A 76 1.49 -9.26 -2.39
CA GLY A 76 2.29 -10.43 -2.07
C GLY A 76 3.43 -10.16 -1.06
N PRO A 77 4.30 -11.14 -0.79
CA PRO A 77 4.34 -12.48 -1.40
C PRO A 77 3.44 -13.52 -0.74
N MET A 78 2.81 -13.20 0.39
CA MET A 78 2.02 -14.17 1.16
C MET A 78 0.70 -14.55 0.47
N ASN A 79 0.10 -13.62 -0.26
CA ASN A 79 -1.12 -13.83 -1.03
C ASN A 79 -1.15 -12.85 -2.20
N HIS A 80 -1.61 -13.31 -3.38
CA HIS A 80 -1.76 -12.48 -4.58
C HIS A 80 -3.22 -12.36 -5.05
N SER A 81 -4.17 -13.04 -4.41
CA SER A 81 -5.58 -13.09 -4.86
C SER A 81 -6.26 -11.72 -4.83
N TYR A 82 -5.75 -10.77 -4.04
CA TYR A 82 -6.28 -9.42 -3.94
C TYR A 82 -5.68 -8.43 -4.94
N MET A 83 -4.76 -8.87 -5.82
CA MET A 83 -4.16 -7.99 -6.83
C MET A 83 -5.20 -7.28 -7.71
N PRO A 84 -6.24 -7.97 -8.24
CA PRO A 84 -7.25 -7.31 -9.06
C PRO A 84 -8.01 -6.22 -8.28
N LEU A 85 -8.26 -6.43 -6.99
CA LEU A 85 -8.94 -5.45 -6.14
C LEU A 85 -8.08 -4.19 -5.92
N VAL A 86 -6.77 -4.35 -5.75
CA VAL A 86 -5.83 -3.21 -5.65
C VAL A 86 -5.76 -2.46 -6.98
N GLN A 87 -5.76 -3.16 -8.12
CA GLN A 87 -5.81 -2.51 -9.44
C GLN A 87 -7.09 -1.69 -9.62
N SER A 88 -8.25 -2.26 -9.27
CA SER A 88 -9.53 -1.54 -9.29
C SER A 88 -9.55 -0.34 -8.33
N ALA A 89 -8.94 -0.47 -7.14
CA ALA A 89 -8.82 0.65 -6.20
C ALA A 89 -7.93 1.78 -6.74
N ILE A 90 -6.84 1.46 -7.44
CA ILE A 90 -5.99 2.46 -8.11
C ILE A 90 -6.77 3.17 -9.22
N GLU A 91 -7.55 2.44 -10.02
CA GLU A 91 -8.40 3.04 -11.05
C GLU A 91 -9.46 3.96 -10.46
N LEU A 92 -10.12 3.53 -9.38
CA LEU A 92 -11.08 4.36 -8.65
C LEU A 92 -10.42 5.62 -8.08
N ALA A 93 -9.24 5.49 -7.44
CA ALA A 93 -8.49 6.63 -6.93
C ALA A 93 -8.03 7.58 -8.05
N ARG A 94 -7.71 7.05 -9.23
CA ARG A 94 -7.35 7.84 -10.42
C ARG A 94 -8.52 8.69 -10.90
N SER A 95 -9.74 8.15 -10.87
CA SER A 95 -10.96 8.93 -11.16
C SER A 95 -11.17 10.09 -10.18
N ALA A 96 -10.61 10.00 -8.97
CA ALA A 96 -10.62 11.04 -7.93
C ALA A 96 -9.37 11.96 -7.95
N GLY A 97 -8.50 11.83 -8.96
CA GLY A 97 -7.36 12.72 -9.19
C GLY A 97 -5.99 12.19 -8.73
N VAL A 98 -5.90 10.96 -8.20
CA VAL A 98 -4.59 10.35 -7.86
C VAL A 98 -3.85 9.94 -9.14
N GLN A 99 -2.65 10.46 -9.37
CA GLN A 99 -1.91 10.22 -10.62
C GLN A 99 -0.72 9.27 -10.46
N GLY A 100 -0.09 9.23 -9.28
CA GLY A 100 1.17 8.52 -9.05
C GLY A 100 1.07 7.07 -8.55
N ALA A 101 -0.12 6.49 -8.47
CA ALA A 101 -0.31 5.15 -7.90
C ALA A 101 -0.11 4.01 -8.92
N GLN A 102 0.69 3.00 -8.56
CA GLN A 102 0.99 1.82 -9.39
C GLN A 102 1.20 0.56 -8.55
N VAL A 103 0.98 -0.63 -9.12
CA VAL A 103 1.17 -1.92 -8.44
C VAL A 103 2.64 -2.34 -8.46
N VAL A 104 3.13 -2.89 -7.34
CA VAL A 104 4.37 -3.67 -7.28
C VAL A 104 4.03 -5.11 -6.90
N ASN A 105 4.25 -6.04 -7.83
CA ASN A 105 3.97 -7.45 -7.61
C ASN A 105 5.18 -8.17 -6.99
N TYR A 106 5.05 -8.60 -5.75
CA TYR A 106 6.06 -9.38 -5.05
C TYR A 106 5.84 -10.87 -5.23
N SER A 107 6.37 -11.45 -6.29
CA SER A 107 6.43 -12.90 -6.48
C SER A 107 7.76 -13.46 -5.93
N THR A 108 7.84 -13.62 -4.61
CA THR A 108 9.08 -14.01 -3.89
C THR A 108 8.85 -15.16 -2.93
N VAL A 109 9.92 -15.75 -2.41
CA VAL A 109 9.83 -16.91 -1.49
C VAL A 109 9.32 -16.52 -0.10
N GLN A 110 8.63 -17.46 0.55
CA GLN A 110 8.14 -17.35 1.93
C GLN A 110 8.99 -18.23 2.87
N ASP A 111 10.28 -17.89 3.02
CA ASP A 111 11.28 -18.67 3.76
C ASP A 111 11.29 -18.42 5.28
N GLY A 112 10.28 -17.72 5.81
CA GLY A 112 10.14 -17.37 7.22
C GLY A 112 9.10 -18.20 7.97
N CYS A 113 8.77 -17.78 9.19
CA CYS A 113 7.77 -18.44 10.03
C CYS A 113 6.33 -18.12 9.58
N GLY A 114 5.43 -19.09 9.74
CA GLY A 114 3.98 -18.88 9.51
C GLY A 114 3.62 -18.44 8.09
N GLY A 115 4.37 -18.91 7.08
CA GLY A 115 4.16 -18.53 5.68
C GLY A 115 4.58 -17.09 5.35
N HIS A 116 5.37 -16.44 6.21
CA HIS A 116 5.89 -15.10 5.94
C HIS A 116 7.19 -15.17 5.11
N PRO A 117 7.55 -14.10 4.37
CA PRO A 117 8.90 -13.95 3.85
C PRO A 117 9.92 -13.96 5.00
N GLY A 118 11.02 -14.68 4.80
CA GLY A 118 12.20 -14.64 5.63
C GLY A 118 13.25 -13.72 5.02
N ARG A 119 14.53 -13.96 5.34
CA ARG A 119 15.63 -13.13 4.84
C ARG A 119 15.72 -13.14 3.32
N ILE A 120 15.55 -14.31 2.69
CA ILE A 120 15.67 -14.45 1.24
C ILE A 120 14.48 -13.80 0.55
N GLY A 121 13.26 -14.04 1.04
CA GLY A 121 12.04 -13.41 0.53
C GLY A 121 12.11 -11.89 0.57
N HIS A 122 12.48 -11.32 1.72
CA HIS A 122 12.65 -9.87 1.85
C HIS A 122 13.74 -9.29 0.94
N TRP A 123 14.87 -9.98 0.77
CA TRP A 123 15.89 -9.56 -0.17
C TRP A 123 15.37 -9.52 -1.61
N GLN A 124 14.67 -10.57 -2.05
CA GLN A 124 14.05 -10.61 -3.38
C GLN A 124 13.00 -9.49 -3.56
N MET A 125 12.19 -9.20 -2.53
CA MET A 125 11.23 -8.10 -2.58
C MET A 125 11.94 -6.75 -2.80
N SER A 126 13.08 -6.54 -2.14
CA SER A 126 13.89 -5.34 -2.32
C SER A 126 14.43 -5.25 -3.75
N GLU A 127 14.95 -6.34 -4.30
CA GLU A 127 15.48 -6.36 -5.68
C GLU A 127 14.39 -6.14 -6.74
N ILE A 128 13.12 -6.46 -6.44
CA ILE A 128 11.98 -6.11 -7.29
C ILE A 128 11.62 -4.62 -7.16
N ALA A 129 11.51 -4.10 -5.93
CA ALA A 129 11.02 -2.74 -5.69
C ALA A 129 12.03 -1.67 -6.10
N LYS A 130 13.31 -1.88 -5.79
CA LYS A 130 14.40 -0.91 -6.04
C LYS A 130 14.42 -0.35 -7.46
N PRO A 131 14.47 -1.16 -8.53
CA PRO A 131 14.52 -0.62 -9.89
C PRO A 131 13.24 0.14 -10.29
N ILE A 132 12.06 -0.28 -9.78
CA ILE A 132 10.78 0.39 -10.06
C ILE A 132 10.76 1.78 -9.39
N ILE A 133 11.18 1.84 -8.13
CA ILE A 133 11.26 3.09 -7.36
C ILE A 133 12.30 4.03 -7.99
N ALA A 134 13.50 3.52 -8.28
CA ALA A 134 14.58 4.28 -8.90
C ALA A 134 14.15 4.90 -10.24
N ALA A 135 13.52 4.11 -11.11
CA ALA A 135 13.02 4.60 -12.40
C ALA A 135 11.92 5.67 -12.25
N THR A 136 11.05 5.54 -11.24
CA THR A 136 9.96 6.48 -11.01
C THR A 136 10.46 7.81 -10.42
N LEU A 137 11.46 7.76 -9.55
CA LEU A 137 12.00 8.93 -8.84
C LEU A 137 13.23 9.56 -9.51
N GLY A 138 13.84 8.88 -10.47
CA GLY A 138 15.11 9.31 -11.06
C GLY A 138 16.30 9.17 -10.10
N TRP A 139 16.26 8.15 -9.23
CA TRP A 139 17.34 7.83 -8.28
C TRP A 139 18.37 6.85 -8.86
#